data_AF-A0A101H1T1-F1
#
_entry.id   AF-A0A101H1T1-F1
#
_cell.length_a   1.000
_cell.length_b   1.000
_cell.length_c   1.000
_cell.angle_alpha   90.00
_cell.angle_beta   90.00
_cell.angle_gamma   90.00
#
_symmetry.space_group_name_H-M   'P 1'
#
loop_
_entity.id
_entity.type
_entity.pdbx_description
1 polymer ?
#
loop_
_entity_poly.entity_id
_entity_poly.type
_entity_poly.pdbx_seq_one_letter_code
_entity_poly.pdbx_strand_id
1 'polypeptide(L)'
;MTKNLLMWDETLFRDPLVFEIDFIPDEFRFREEQLSTLSFQIQPALRGARPMNSLCRGPPGTGKTTSIRKLFDEIEENTKKIACVHVNCKIDNTRYAILAKVYKRLAGHQPQPTG
;
A
#
# COMPACT_ATOMS: atom_id res chain seq x y z
N MET A 1 21.75 34.81 -9.75
CA MET A 1 20.54 35.41 -9.17
C MET A 1 19.37 34.53 -9.55
N THR A 2 18.82 33.75 -8.63
CA THR A 2 17.59 33.00 -8.84
C THR A 2 16.45 34.01 -8.87
N LYS A 3 15.84 34.23 -10.05
CA LYS A 3 14.59 34.99 -10.13
C LYS A 3 13.54 34.20 -9.36
N ASN A 4 12.99 34.77 -8.29
CA ASN A 4 11.75 34.28 -7.72
C ASN A 4 10.64 34.61 -8.72
N LEU A 5 10.21 33.60 -9.48
CA LEU A 5 9.15 33.72 -10.49
C LEU A 5 7.74 33.80 -9.89
N LEU A 6 7.59 33.54 -8.59
CA LEU A 6 6.31 33.36 -7.90
C LEU A 6 6.26 34.22 -6.64
N MET A 7 5.08 34.73 -6.31
CA MET A 7 4.78 35.33 -5.00
C MET A 7 4.66 34.25 -3.90
N TRP A 8 4.61 34.69 -2.63
CA TRP A 8 4.64 33.79 -1.47
C TRP A 8 3.42 32.86 -1.36
N ASP A 9 2.32 33.21 -2.03
CA ASP A 9 1.05 32.49 -2.10
C ASP A 9 0.80 31.82 -3.47
N GLU A 10 1.72 31.97 -4.42
CA GLU A 10 1.59 31.39 -5.77
C GLU A 10 2.30 30.03 -5.87
N THR A 11 1.60 29.06 -6.44
CA THR A 11 2.13 27.72 -6.75
C THR A 11 1.96 27.39 -8.22
N LEU A 12 2.95 26.72 -8.82
CA LEU A 12 2.84 26.15 -10.17
C LEU A 12 1.97 24.89 -10.21
N PHE A 13 1.87 24.20 -9.08
CA PHE A 13 1.16 22.94 -8.97
C PHE A 13 -0.21 23.16 -8.38
N ARG A 14 -1.24 22.60 -9.04
CA ARG A 14 -2.61 22.57 -8.51
C ARG A 14 -2.72 21.68 -7.27
N ASP A 15 -2.05 20.54 -7.29
CA ASP A 15 -1.95 19.64 -6.16
C ASP A 15 -0.54 19.01 -6.12
N PRO A 16 0.34 19.47 -5.22
CA PRO A 16 1.67 18.90 -5.04
C PRO A 16 1.65 17.44 -4.53
N LEU A 17 0.58 17.01 -3.86
CA LEU A 17 0.51 15.69 -3.23
C LEU A 17 0.51 14.54 -4.24
N VAL A 18 0.12 14.80 -5.49
CA VAL A 18 0.17 13.83 -6.59
C VAL A 18 1.59 13.33 -6.87
N PHE A 19 2.61 14.09 -6.48
CA PHE A 19 4.02 13.72 -6.64
C PHE A 19 4.59 12.94 -5.45
N GLU A 20 3.83 12.76 -4.37
CA GLU A 20 4.27 11.99 -3.21
C GLU A 20 4.38 10.49 -3.55
N ILE A 21 5.37 9.82 -2.95
CA ILE A 21 5.72 8.43 -3.28
C ILE A 21 4.59 7.46 -2.90
N ASP A 22 3.78 7.82 -1.91
CA ASP A 22 2.66 7.03 -1.44
C ASP A 22 1.31 7.46 -2.01
N PHE A 23 1.30 8.44 -2.94
CA PHE A 23 0.10 8.77 -3.70
C PHE A 23 -0.34 7.58 -4.56
N ILE A 24 -1.61 7.22 -4.46
CA ILE A 24 -2.22 6.17 -5.26
C ILE A 24 -3.17 6.85 -6.25
N PRO A 25 -2.92 6.76 -7.56
CA PRO A 25 -3.81 7.39 -8.54
C PRO A 25 -5.16 6.68 -8.58
N ASP A 26 -6.21 7.43 -8.89
CA ASP A 26 -7.56 6.89 -9.09
C ASP A 26 -7.57 5.88 -10.24
N GLU A 27 -6.92 6.25 -11.35
CA GLU A 27 -6.79 5.41 -12.54
C GLU A 27 -5.39 4.79 -12.61
N PHE A 28 -5.33 3.46 -12.54
CA PHE A 28 -4.08 2.70 -12.55
C PHE A 28 -4.02 1.76 -13.76
N ARG A 29 -3.64 2.34 -14.91
CA ARG A 29 -3.64 1.67 -16.23
C ARG A 29 -2.55 0.62 -16.39
N PHE A 30 -2.78 -0.29 -17.34
CA PHE A 30 -1.81 -1.31 -17.80
C PHE A 30 -1.45 -2.35 -16.73
N ARG A 31 -2.32 -2.51 -15.74
CA ARG A 31 -2.16 -3.40 -14.59
C ARG A 31 -3.40 -4.22 -14.28
N GLU A 32 -4.39 -4.16 -15.16
CA GLU A 32 -5.71 -4.80 -15.02
C GLU A 32 -5.58 -6.32 -14.91
N GLU A 33 -4.72 -6.93 -15.73
CA GLU A 33 -4.48 -8.39 -15.70
C GLU A 33 -3.83 -8.83 -14.39
N GLN A 34 -2.84 -8.08 -13.89
CA GLN A 34 -2.16 -8.43 -12.65
C GLN A 34 -3.06 -8.19 -11.43
N LEU A 35 -3.84 -7.11 -11.42
CA LEU A 35 -4.84 -6.86 -10.38
C LEU A 35 -5.91 -7.96 -10.39
N SER A 36 -6.44 -8.34 -11.55
CA SER A 36 -7.40 -9.45 -11.68
C SER A 36 -6.83 -10.77 -11.13
N THR A 37 -5.57 -11.07 -11.46
CA THR A 37 -4.87 -12.27 -10.95
C THR A 37 -4.75 -12.26 -9.43
N LEU A 38 -4.37 -11.13 -8.84
CA LEU A 38 -4.25 -10.98 -7.39
C LEU A 38 -5.63 -11.07 -6.71
N SER A 39 -6.67 -10.48 -7.29
CA SER A 39 -8.04 -10.56 -6.79
C SER A 39 -8.55 -12.00 -6.79
N PHE A 40 -8.27 -12.76 -7.85
CA PHE A 40 -8.61 -14.19 -7.92
C PHE A 40 -7.90 -14.99 -6.81
N GLN A 41 -6.64 -14.68 -6.52
CA GLN A 41 -5.86 -15.32 -5.45
C GLN A 41 -6.40 -15.03 -4.04
N ILE A 42 -7.01 -13.86 -3.84
CA ILE A 42 -7.60 -13.45 -2.56
C ILE A 42 -9.04 -13.93 -2.39
N GLN A 43 -9.77 -14.22 -3.47
CA GLN A 43 -11.18 -14.62 -3.44
C GLN A 43 -11.54 -15.71 -2.39
N PRO A 44 -10.70 -16.74 -2.13
CA PRO A 44 -10.98 -17.71 -1.06
C PRO A 44 -11.10 -17.07 0.35
N ALA A 45 -10.32 -16.04 0.65
CA ALA A 45 -10.37 -15.31 1.93
C ALA A 45 -11.72 -14.66 2.18
N LEU A 46 -12.40 -14.18 1.13
CA LEU A 46 -13.74 -13.59 1.25
C LEU A 46 -14.79 -14.60 1.72
N ARG A 47 -14.55 -15.89 1.48
CA ARG A 47 -15.39 -17.01 1.92
C ARG A 47 -14.92 -17.65 3.24
N GLY A 48 -13.92 -17.06 3.90
CA GLY A 48 -13.32 -17.61 5.13
C GLY A 48 -12.35 -18.77 4.90
N ALA A 49 -11.98 -19.05 3.64
CA ALA A 49 -10.95 -20.03 3.31
C ALA A 49 -9.57 -19.36 3.21
N ARG A 50 -8.50 -20.16 3.22
CA ARG A 50 -7.13 -19.63 3.10
C ARG A 50 -6.89 -19.10 1.68
N PRO A 51 -6.44 -17.84 1.51
CA PRO A 51 -6.06 -17.32 0.19
C PRO A 51 -4.77 -17.95 -0.32
N MET A 52 -4.48 -17.75 -1.61
CA MET A 52 -3.24 -18.18 -2.23
C MET A 52 -2.10 -17.19 -1.92
N ASN A 53 -0.89 -17.72 -1.74
CA ASN A 53 0.31 -16.89 -1.57
C ASN A 53 0.81 -16.40 -2.93
N SER A 54 1.20 -15.13 -3.02
CA SER A 54 1.63 -14.49 -4.26
C SER A 54 2.99 -13.82 -4.11
N LEU A 55 3.83 -13.92 -5.14
CA LEU A 55 5.13 -13.28 -5.19
C LEU A 55 5.23 -12.33 -6.39
N CYS A 56 5.11 -11.04 -6.13
CA CYS A 56 5.19 -10.00 -7.16
C CYS A 56 6.65 -9.60 -7.42
N ARG A 57 7.19 -9.92 -8.61
CA ARG A 57 8.56 -9.56 -9.02
C ARG A 57 8.54 -8.59 -10.20
N GLY A 58 9.62 -7.80 -10.32
CA GLY A 58 9.85 -6.90 -11.46
C GLY A 58 10.70 -5.67 -11.09
N PRO A 59 11.18 -4.89 -12.07
CA PRO A 59 12.02 -3.72 -11.85
C PRO A 59 11.41 -2.66 -10.91
N PRO A 60 12.18 -1.83 -10.20
CA PRO A 60 11.64 -0.71 -9.43
C PRO A 60 10.85 0.26 -10.31
N GLY A 61 9.92 1.02 -9.74
CA GLY A 61 9.09 1.98 -10.50
C GLY A 61 8.00 1.36 -11.37
N THR A 62 7.88 0.03 -11.43
CA THR A 62 6.83 -0.65 -12.24
C THR A 62 5.45 -0.68 -11.58
N GLY A 63 5.25 -0.03 -10.43
CA GLY A 63 3.92 0.06 -9.79
C GLY A 63 3.50 -1.16 -8.96
N LYS A 64 4.38 -2.12 -8.66
CA LYS A 64 4.06 -3.30 -7.83
C LYS A 64 3.46 -2.93 -6.46
N THR A 65 4.10 -1.98 -5.76
CA THR A 65 3.63 -1.52 -4.45
C THR A 65 2.26 -0.85 -4.58
N THR A 66 2.09 0.00 -5.60
CA THR A 66 0.82 0.68 -5.90
C THR A 66 -0.30 -0.34 -6.21
N SER A 67 -0.01 -1.42 -6.95
CA SER A 67 -0.99 -2.48 -7.22
C SER A 67 -1.50 -3.15 -5.94
N ILE A 68 -0.60 -3.47 -5.02
CA ILE A 68 -0.98 -4.11 -3.74
C ILE A 68 -1.78 -3.14 -2.86
N ARG A 69 -1.38 -1.86 -2.82
CA ARG A 69 -2.12 -0.86 -2.03
C ARG A 69 -3.52 -0.62 -2.58
N LYS A 70 -3.68 -0.46 -3.90
CA LYS A 70 -4.99 -0.32 -4.55
C LYS A 70 -5.89 -1.52 -4.24
N LEU A 71 -5.35 -2.73 -4.34
CA LEU A 71 -6.08 -3.95 -3.97
C LEU A 71 -6.48 -3.98 -2.50
N PHE A 72 -5.61 -3.51 -1.59
CA PHE A 72 -5.93 -3.42 -0.18
C PHE A 72 -7.04 -2.40 0.09
N ASP A 73 -6.99 -1.24 -0.55
CA ASP A 73 -8.03 -0.22 -0.47
C ASP A 73 -9.38 -0.79 -0.93
N GLU A 74 -9.40 -1.45 -2.10
CA GLU A 74 -10.61 -2.13 -2.62
C GLU A 74 -11.14 -3.20 -1.66
N ILE A 75 -10.28 -4.00 -1.03
CA ILE A 75 -10.71 -5.02 -0.06
C ILE A 75 -11.32 -4.36 1.18
N GLU A 76 -10.67 -3.34 1.74
CA GLU A 76 -11.11 -2.68 2.97
C GLU A 76 -12.40 -1.86 2.77
N GLU A 77 -12.61 -1.30 1.57
CA GLU A 77 -13.87 -0.65 1.19
C GLU A 77 -15.05 -1.64 1.09
N ASN A 78 -14.79 -2.85 0.60
CA ASN A 78 -15.85 -3.82 0.31
C ASN A 78 -16.10 -4.85 1.43
N THR A 79 -15.15 -5.06 2.33
CA THR A 79 -15.30 -6.05 3.41
C THR A 79 -14.51 -5.71 4.67
N LYS A 80 -15.09 -6.06 5.82
CA LYS A 80 -14.40 -6.02 7.13
C LYS A 80 -13.92 -7.39 7.60
N LYS A 81 -14.14 -8.44 6.79
CA LYS A 81 -13.76 -9.82 7.14
C LYS A 81 -12.28 -10.10 6.96
N ILE A 82 -11.58 -9.26 6.19
CA ILE A 82 -10.16 -9.40 5.88
C ILE A 82 -9.46 -8.15 6.42
N ALA A 83 -8.39 -8.35 7.18
CA ALA A 83 -7.51 -7.27 7.60
C ALA A 83 -6.32 -7.19 6.65
N CYS A 84 -6.18 -6.07 5.94
CA CYS A 84 -5.03 -5.83 5.07
C CYS A 84 -3.89 -5.19 5.89
N VAL A 85 -2.68 -5.74 5.77
CA VAL A 85 -1.48 -5.24 6.45
C VAL A 85 -0.36 -5.08 5.45
N HIS A 86 0.09 -3.85 5.23
CA HIS A 86 1.28 -3.56 4.43
C HIS A 86 2.48 -3.28 5.34
N VAL A 87 3.57 -4.03 5.16
CA VAL A 87 4.84 -3.85 5.89
C VAL A 87 5.95 -3.58 4.89
N ASN A 88 6.63 -2.44 5.03
CA ASN A 88 7.79 -2.13 4.21
C ASN A 88 9.05 -2.67 4.87
N CYS A 89 9.47 -3.87 4.45
CA CYS A 89 10.64 -4.54 5.03
C CYS A 89 11.98 -3.83 4.77
N LYS A 90 12.04 -2.79 3.93
CA LYS A 90 13.24 -1.93 3.81
C LYS A 90 13.38 -0.97 4.98
N ILE A 91 12.25 -0.59 5.61
CA ILE A 91 12.19 0.30 6.78
C ILE A 91 12.12 -0.56 8.05
N ASP A 92 11.15 -1.47 8.11
CA ASP A 92 10.94 -2.40 9.22
C ASP A 92 11.68 -3.72 8.94
N ASN A 93 12.98 -3.78 9.24
CA ASN A 93 13.85 -4.89 8.82
C ASN A 93 14.15 -5.95 9.89
N THR A 94 13.62 -5.80 11.11
CA THR A 94 13.75 -6.81 12.18
C THR A 94 12.48 -7.64 12.29
N ARG A 95 12.62 -8.90 12.72
CA ARG A 95 11.47 -9.78 12.96
C ARG A 95 10.47 -9.15 13.94
N TYR A 96 10.98 -8.52 15.00
CA TYR A 96 10.15 -7.80 15.96
C TYR A 96 9.39 -6.64 15.29
N ALA A 97 10.07 -5.78 14.52
CA ALA A 97 9.42 -4.64 13.86
C ALA A 97 8.31 -5.09 12.90
N ILE A 98 8.58 -6.12 12.08
CA ILE A 98 7.60 -6.69 11.14
C ILE A 98 6.37 -7.21 11.90
N LEU A 99 6.58 -8.05 12.92
CA LEU A 99 5.48 -8.60 13.72
C LEU A 99 4.73 -7.54 14.51
N ALA A 100 5.43 -6.50 15.01
CA ALA A 100 4.83 -5.39 15.72
C ALA A 100 3.90 -4.56 14.83
N LYS A 101 4.26 -4.37 13.55
CA LYS A 101 3.37 -3.71 12.56
C LYS A 101 2.10 -4.52 12.30
N VAL A 102 2.24 -5.84 12.13
CA VAL A 102 1.09 -6.75 11.96
C VAL A 102 0.20 -6.73 13.20
N TYR A 103 0.79 -6.89 14.38
CA TYR A 103 0.06 -6.84 15.64
C TYR A 103 -0.68 -5.52 15.82
N LYS A 104 0.00 -4.38 15.62
CA LYS A 104 -0.61 -3.06 15.76
C LYS A 104 -1.84 -2.90 14.87
N ARG A 105 -1.78 -3.39 13.64
CA ARG A 105 -2.90 -3.30 12.69
C ARG A 105 -4.09 -4.17 13.11
N LEU A 106 -3.83 -5.35 13.69
CA LEU A 106 -4.88 -6.29 14.11
C LEU A 106 -5.47 -5.97 15.50
N ALA A 107 -4.63 -5.59 16.46
CA ALA A 107 -5.02 -5.36 17.86
C ALA A 107 -5.39 -3.90 18.16
N GLY A 108 -5.00 -2.94 17.31
CA GLY A 108 -5.29 -1.51 17.49
C GLY A 108 -4.36 -0.77 18.45
N HIS A 109 -3.40 -1.45 19.09
CA HIS A 109 -2.39 -0.85 19.96
C HIS A 109 -1.00 -1.45 19.72
N GLN A 110 0.05 -0.81 20.22
CA GLN A 110 1.40 -1.36 20.10
C GLN A 110 1.58 -2.61 20.99
N PRO A 111 2.36 -3.60 20.53
CA PRO A 111 2.78 -4.68 21.42
C PRO A 111 3.68 -4.11 22.52
N GLN A 112 3.72 -4.78 23.67
CA GLN A 112 4.65 -4.41 24.73
C GLN A 112 6.09 -4.58 24.24
N PRO A 113 7.00 -3.64 24.53
CA PRO A 113 8.41 -3.81 24.22
C PRO A 113 8.94 -5.07 24.91
N THR A 114 9.42 -6.03 24.14
CA THR A 114 10.32 -7.05 24.68
C THR A 114 11.66 -6.37 24.94
N GLY A 115 12.01 -6.24 26.23
CA GLY A 115 13.30 -5.72 26.68
C GLY A 115 14.49 -6.54 26.23
#